data_AF-A0A6N7ZR52-F1
#
_entry.id   AF-A0A6N7ZR52-F1
#
_cell.length_a   1.000
_cell.length_b   1.000
_cell.length_c   1.000
_cell.angle_alpha   90.00
_cell.angle_beta   90.00
_cell.angle_gamma   90.00
#
_symmetry.space_group_name_H-M   'P 1'
#
loop_
_entity.id
_entity.type
_entity.pdbx_description
1 polymer ?
#
loop_
_entity_poly.entity_id
_entity_poly.type
_entity_poly.pdbx_seq_one_letter_code
_entity_poly.pdbx_strand_id
1 'polypeptide(L)'
;MTTYARTNNDEAIEFRFECVGAHHGQLDLNLLALINGEYCGIIKFSEFEQKPSVSWMEVLEIRKREGIGRAMVLELQSQYPETEIDFGMLTEDGLALLRSLPSIEIETAPERSKLEAQLLSLRSRETRCQAACDQYHDLPAEVQDSETTRLELSRVLKTWESVRDEINELQTSISSFPPPQRILLAPEAKLVSAPGM
;
A
#
# COMPACT_ATOMS: atom_id res chain seq x y z
N MET A 1 -12.96 -4.74 27.65
CA MET A 1 -11.58 -4.36 28.03
C MET A 1 -11.29 -3.11 27.22
N THR A 2 -11.19 -1.94 27.86
CA THR A 2 -10.99 -0.66 27.15
C THR A 2 -9.51 -0.50 26.88
N THR A 3 -9.12 -0.46 25.61
CA THR A 3 -7.74 -0.20 25.19
C THR A 3 -7.49 1.30 25.22
N TYR A 4 -6.43 1.74 25.89
CA TYR A 4 -6.03 3.13 25.93
C TYR A 4 -4.72 3.31 25.17
N ALA A 5 -4.72 4.16 24.15
CA ALA A 5 -3.48 4.69 23.59
C ALA A 5 -2.97 5.85 24.45
N ARG A 6 -1.72 6.26 24.23
CA ARG A 6 -1.12 7.42 24.90
C ARG A 6 -0.72 8.48 23.87
N THR A 7 -0.92 9.75 24.20
CA THR A 7 -0.33 10.87 23.44
C THR A 7 1.18 10.91 23.64
N ASN A 8 1.87 11.75 22.87
CA ASN A 8 3.29 12.04 23.06
C ASN A 8 3.59 12.64 24.45
N ASN A 9 2.58 13.25 25.08
CA ASN A 9 2.66 13.83 26.43
C ASN A 9 2.14 12.87 27.51
N ASP A 10 1.96 11.58 27.19
CA ASP A 10 1.49 10.52 28.08
C ASP A 10 0.05 10.67 28.60
N GLU A 11 -0.81 11.43 27.90
CA GLU A 11 -2.25 11.48 28.20
C GLU A 11 -2.94 10.22 27.64
N ALA A 12 -3.88 9.65 28.41
CA ALA A 12 -4.67 8.50 27.97
C ALA A 12 -5.73 8.92 26.96
N ILE A 13 -5.73 8.25 25.80
CA ILE A 13 -6.71 8.40 24.74
C ILE A 13 -7.70 7.25 24.86
N GLU A 14 -8.97 7.58 25.11
CA GLU A 14 -10.10 6.67 24.99
C GLU A 14 -10.62 6.69 23.55
N PHE A 15 -10.88 5.51 23.00
CA PHE A 15 -11.49 5.35 21.70
C PHE A 15 -12.94 4.89 21.83
N ARG A 16 -13.82 5.46 21.00
CA ARG A 16 -15.23 5.08 20.94
C ARG A 16 -15.67 4.87 19.50
N PHE A 17 -16.19 3.68 19.24
CA PHE A 17 -16.85 3.35 17.98
C PHE A 17 -18.34 3.62 18.07
N GLU A 18 -18.88 4.35 17.10
CA GLU A 18 -20.30 4.68 17.01
C GLU A 18 -20.83 4.30 15.63
N CYS A 19 -21.86 3.46 15.57
CA CYS A 19 -22.59 3.18 14.34
C CYS A 19 -23.61 4.29 14.12
N VAL A 20 -23.48 5.01 12.99
CA VAL A 20 -24.33 6.13 12.62
C VAL A 20 -25.34 5.78 11.53
N GLY A 21 -25.12 4.70 10.80
CA GLY A 21 -25.99 4.27 9.71
C GLY A 21 -25.73 2.84 9.27
N ALA A 22 -26.71 2.25 8.58
CA ALA A 22 -26.57 0.94 7.96
C ALA A 22 -27.42 0.89 6.69
N HIS A 23 -26.79 0.60 5.55
CA HIS A 23 -27.43 0.60 4.24
C HIS A 23 -26.91 -0.56 3.38
N HIS A 24 -27.78 -1.48 2.98
CA HIS A 24 -27.49 -2.54 2.01
C HIS A 24 -26.20 -3.36 2.29
N GLY A 25 -25.93 -3.68 3.56
CA GLY A 25 -24.74 -4.45 3.96
C GLY A 25 -23.51 -3.60 4.25
N GLN A 26 -23.58 -2.29 4.03
CA GLN A 26 -22.59 -1.32 4.49
C GLN A 26 -23.01 -0.74 5.86
N LEU A 27 -22.05 -0.57 6.76
CA LEU A 27 -22.19 0.17 8.01
C LEU A 27 -21.46 1.50 7.89
N ASP A 28 -22.07 2.57 8.38
CA ASP A 28 -21.41 3.86 8.52
C ASP A 28 -21.04 4.06 9.99
N LEU A 29 -19.77 4.33 10.26
CA LEU A 29 -19.15 4.27 11.58
C LEU A 29 -18.29 5.52 11.84
N ASN A 30 -18.22 5.90 13.11
CA ASN A 30 -17.29 6.89 13.62
C ASN A 30 -16.37 6.25 14.65
N LEU A 31 -15.07 6.54 14.57
CA LEU A 31 -14.09 6.31 15.63
C LEU A 31 -13.72 7.66 16.23
N LEU A 32 -14.13 7.89 17.48
CA LEU A 32 -13.83 9.10 18.24
C LEU A 32 -12.61 8.89 19.12
N ALA A 33 -11.73 9.89 19.20
CA ALA A 33 -10.67 9.98 20.20
C ALA A 33 -11.06 10.99 21.28
N LEU A 34 -10.98 10.56 22.54
CA LEU A 34 -11.36 11.33 23.73
C LEU A 34 -10.19 11.35 24.72
N ILE A 35 -9.87 12.50 25.30
CA ILE A 35 -8.91 12.62 26.41
C ILE A 35 -9.67 13.20 27.59
N ASN A 36 -9.71 12.48 28.71
CA ASN A 36 -10.50 12.85 29.89
C ASN A 36 -11.99 13.14 29.56
N GLY A 37 -12.55 12.45 28.58
CA GLY A 37 -13.92 12.65 28.09
C GLY A 37 -14.10 13.81 27.10
N GLU A 38 -13.05 14.58 26.81
CA GLU A 38 -13.09 15.68 25.83
C GLU A 38 -12.74 15.20 24.43
N TYR A 39 -13.54 15.63 23.44
CA TYR A 39 -13.33 15.33 22.03
C TYR A 39 -11.98 15.86 21.55
N CYS A 40 -11.20 15.00 20.89
CA CYS A 40 -9.88 15.32 20.36
C CYS A 40 -9.73 15.04 18.86
N GLY A 41 -10.56 14.17 18.29
CA GLY A 41 -10.54 13.83 16.87
C GLY A 41 -11.55 12.75 16.49
N ILE A 42 -11.71 12.54 15.18
CA ILE A 42 -12.63 11.58 14.58
C ILE A 42 -12.04 10.94 13.33
N ILE A 43 -12.33 9.67 13.12
CA ILE A 43 -12.33 9.02 11.80
C ILE A 43 -13.76 8.64 11.45
N LYS A 44 -14.26 9.09 10.31
CA LYS A 44 -15.51 8.63 9.71
C LYS A 44 -15.18 7.63 8.64
N PHE A 45 -15.76 6.45 8.72
CA PHE A 45 -15.49 5.38 7.78
C PHE A 45 -16.74 4.55 7.56
N SER A 46 -16.77 3.85 6.43
CA SER A 46 -17.75 2.81 6.18
C SER A 46 -17.09 1.44 6.24
N GLU A 47 -17.85 0.43 6.62
CA GLU A 47 -17.45 -0.97 6.54
C GLU A 47 -18.40 -1.69 5.58
N PHE A 48 -17.85 -2.33 4.55
CA PHE A 48 -18.57 -3.25 3.68
C PHE A 48 -17.77 -4.54 3.56
N GLU A 49 -18.38 -5.69 3.87
CA GLU A 49 -17.70 -7.01 3.83
C GLU A 49 -16.36 -7.03 4.59
N GLN A 50 -16.32 -6.45 5.80
CA GLN A 50 -15.11 -6.34 6.64
C GLN A 50 -13.96 -5.52 6.01
N LYS A 51 -14.27 -4.67 5.01
CA LYS A 51 -13.33 -3.73 4.41
C LYS A 51 -13.66 -2.30 4.85
N PRO A 52 -12.83 -1.69 5.70
CA PRO A 52 -13.02 -0.31 6.12
C PRO A 52 -12.55 0.68 5.04
N SER A 53 -13.38 1.69 4.74
CA SER A 53 -13.04 2.81 3.84
C SER A 53 -13.27 4.14 4.57
N VAL A 54 -12.19 4.90 4.76
CA VAL A 54 -12.20 6.19 5.46
C VAL A 54 -12.66 7.28 4.51
N SER A 55 -13.71 7.99 4.92
CA SER A 55 -14.25 9.14 4.19
C SER A 55 -13.76 10.48 4.73
N TRP A 56 -13.46 10.54 6.04
CA TRP A 56 -12.98 11.75 6.70
C TRP A 56 -12.16 11.41 7.93
N MET A 57 -11.08 12.16 8.16
CA MET A 57 -10.31 12.07 9.39
C MET A 57 -9.87 13.46 9.82
N GLU A 58 -10.00 13.75 11.11
CA GLU A 58 -9.64 15.04 11.68
C GLU A 58 -9.15 14.89 13.12
N VAL A 59 -8.14 15.67 13.48
CA VAL A 59 -7.70 15.91 14.85
C VAL A 59 -7.88 17.41 15.10
N LEU A 60 -8.42 17.77 16.26
CA LEU A 60 -8.58 19.17 16.64
C LEU A 60 -7.24 19.91 16.52
N GLU A 61 -7.27 21.13 15.97
CA GLU A 61 -6.06 21.91 15.69
C GLU A 61 -5.14 22.06 16.92
N ILE A 62 -5.74 22.33 18.09
CA ILE A 62 -5.02 22.48 19.36
C ILE A 62 -4.37 21.19 19.86
N ARG A 63 -4.83 20.03 19.38
CA ARG A 63 -4.36 18.69 19.73
C ARG A 63 -3.52 18.04 18.62
N LYS A 64 -3.25 18.74 17.52
CA LYS A 64 -2.39 18.23 16.45
C LYS A 64 -0.98 18.00 16.94
N ARG A 65 -0.28 17.05 16.31
CA ARG A 65 1.12 16.66 16.61
C ARG A 65 1.32 16.05 18.02
N GLU A 66 0.25 15.74 18.75
CA GLU A 66 0.30 15.00 20.01
C GLU A 66 0.22 13.46 19.82
N GLY A 67 0.23 12.98 18.58
CA GLY A 67 0.18 11.54 18.26
C GLY A 67 -1.24 10.96 18.17
N ILE A 68 -2.29 11.76 18.36
CA ILE A 68 -3.70 11.31 18.32
C ILE A 68 -4.09 10.73 16.96
N GLY A 69 -3.71 11.37 15.85
CA GLY A 69 -4.00 10.87 14.50
C GLY A 69 -3.38 9.48 14.25
N ARG A 70 -2.12 9.29 14.65
CA ARG A 70 -1.45 7.98 14.63
C ARG A 70 -2.21 6.96 15.48
N ALA A 71 -2.61 7.35 16.68
CA ALA A 71 -3.29 6.45 17.61
C ALA A 71 -4.67 6.01 17.06
N MET A 72 -5.46 6.93 16.49
CA MET A 72 -6.75 6.60 15.86
C MET A 72 -6.58 5.64 14.67
N VAL A 73 -5.59 5.88 13.81
CA VAL A 73 -5.35 5.02 12.64
C VAL A 73 -4.95 3.60 13.06
N LEU A 74 -4.08 3.47 14.06
CA LEU A 74 -3.66 2.16 14.56
C LEU A 74 -4.78 1.44 15.33
N GLU A 75 -5.61 2.19 16.07
CA GLU A 75 -6.81 1.64 16.69
C GLU A 75 -7.76 1.10 15.63
N LEU A 76 -8.02 1.86 14.56
CA LEU A 76 -8.84 1.40 13.45
C LEU A 76 -8.27 0.12 12.82
N GLN A 77 -6.95 0.08 12.55
CA GLN A 77 -6.31 -1.12 11.99
C GLN A 77 -6.41 -2.33 12.93
N SER A 78 -6.39 -2.13 14.25
CA SER A 78 -6.51 -3.23 15.21
C SER A 78 -7.87 -3.95 15.14
N GLN A 79 -8.91 -3.25 14.66
CA GLN A 79 -10.23 -3.85 14.40
C GLN A 79 -10.26 -4.66 13.10
N TYR A 80 -9.32 -4.41 12.18
CA TYR A 80 -9.21 -5.07 10.88
C TYR A 80 -7.77 -5.59 10.65
N PRO A 81 -7.28 -6.54 11.47
CA PRO A 81 -5.85 -6.92 11.49
C PRO A 81 -5.35 -7.56 10.19
N GLU A 82 -6.26 -8.12 9.38
CA GLU A 82 -5.94 -8.82 8.13
C GLU A 82 -6.39 -8.05 6.89
N THR A 83 -6.94 -6.85 7.05
CA THR A 83 -7.52 -6.07 5.95
C THR A 83 -6.86 -4.70 5.85
N GLU A 84 -6.42 -4.35 4.64
CA GLU A 84 -5.97 -2.98 4.35
C GLU A 84 -7.12 -1.99 4.48
N ILE A 85 -6.86 -0.88 5.18
CA ILE A 85 -7.80 0.24 5.26
C ILE A 85 -7.67 1.09 4.00
N ASP A 86 -8.79 1.30 3.30
CA ASP A 86 -8.84 2.27 2.22
C ASP A 86 -8.95 3.68 2.80
N PHE A 87 -7.93 4.51 2.59
CA PHE A 87 -7.94 5.90 3.04
C PHE A 87 -8.46 6.88 1.99
N GLY A 88 -8.83 6.41 0.79
CA GLY A 88 -9.28 7.25 -0.30
C GLY A 88 -8.30 8.36 -0.65
N MET A 89 -8.82 9.58 -0.80
CA MET A 89 -8.03 10.77 -1.11
C MET A 89 -7.46 11.41 0.17
N LEU A 90 -6.15 11.60 0.20
CA LEU A 90 -5.43 12.15 1.34
C LEU A 90 -4.98 13.60 1.11
N THR A 91 -5.00 14.39 2.17
CA THR A 91 -4.26 15.66 2.23
C THR A 91 -2.75 15.38 2.36
N GLU A 92 -1.92 16.41 2.18
CA GLU A 92 -0.46 16.28 2.40
C GLU A 92 -0.13 15.80 3.81
N ASP A 93 -0.81 16.35 4.82
CA ASP A 93 -0.66 15.95 6.22
C ASP A 93 -1.09 14.49 6.45
N GLY A 94 -2.19 14.06 5.83
CA GLY A 94 -2.68 12.68 5.91
C GLY A 94 -1.69 11.70 5.27
N LEU A 95 -1.13 12.05 4.11
CA LEU A 95 -0.11 11.25 3.44
C LEU A 95 1.18 11.17 4.27
N ALA A 96 1.62 12.28 4.86
CA ALA A 96 2.78 12.31 5.74
C ALA A 96 2.58 11.42 6.98
N LEU A 97 1.38 11.46 7.57
CA LEU A 97 1.00 10.58 8.68
C LEU A 97 1.11 9.10 8.26
N LEU A 98 0.44 8.67 7.18
CA LEU A 98 0.44 7.26 6.77
C LEU A 98 1.82 6.75 6.38
N ARG A 99 2.68 7.60 5.79
CA ARG A 99 4.07 7.24 5.49
C ARG A 99 4.93 7.06 6.74
N SER A 100 4.59 7.72 7.85
CA SER A 100 5.30 7.59 9.12
C SER A 100 4.96 6.32 9.90
N LEU A 101 3.85 5.65 9.55
CA LEU A 101 3.38 4.47 10.27
C LEU A 101 4.11 3.20 9.81
N PRO A 102 4.50 2.31 10.75
CA PRO A 102 5.06 1.01 10.39
C PRO A 102 4.00 0.17 9.69
N SER A 103 4.38 -0.51 8.61
CA SER A 103 3.48 -1.37 7.84
C SER A 103 4.22 -2.58 7.28
N ILE A 104 3.47 -3.64 7.03
CA ILE A 104 3.91 -4.79 6.24
C ILE A 104 3.08 -4.88 4.96
N GLU A 105 3.70 -5.38 3.91
CA GLU A 105 3.00 -5.78 2.69
C GLU A 105 2.70 -7.27 2.78
N ILE A 106 1.42 -7.62 2.69
CA ILE A 106 0.96 -9.00 2.65
C ILE A 106 0.68 -9.36 1.20
N GLU A 107 1.40 -10.36 0.69
CA GLU A 107 1.13 -10.94 -0.61
C GLU A 107 -0.20 -11.70 -0.55
N THR A 108 -1.17 -11.24 -1.33
CA THR A 108 -2.50 -11.84 -1.42
C THR A 108 -2.59 -12.89 -2.53
N ALA A 109 -1.61 -12.91 -3.45
CA ALA A 109 -1.54 -13.84 -4.57
C ALA A 109 -0.10 -14.35 -4.78
N PRO A 110 0.29 -15.50 -4.19
CA PRO A 110 1.65 -16.05 -4.33
C PRO A 110 2.07 -16.32 -5.78
N GLU A 111 1.11 -16.56 -6.68
CA GLU A 111 1.35 -16.68 -8.12
C GLU A 111 1.82 -15.38 -8.75
N ARG A 112 1.28 -14.24 -8.30
CA ARG A 112 1.68 -12.92 -8.78
C ARG A 112 3.15 -12.65 -8.52
N SER A 113 3.65 -12.93 -7.32
CA SER A 113 5.07 -12.80 -6.99
C SER A 113 5.98 -13.60 -7.94
N LYS A 114 5.56 -14.81 -8.34
CA LYS A 114 6.29 -15.61 -9.33
C LYS A 114 6.29 -14.95 -10.71
N LEU A 115 5.16 -14.40 -11.14
CA LEU A 115 5.03 -13.70 -12.43
C LEU A 115 5.85 -12.40 -12.44
N GLU A 116 5.90 -11.66 -11.33
CA GLU A 116 6.73 -10.46 -11.18
C GLU A 116 8.23 -10.78 -11.26
N ALA A 117 8.67 -11.88 -10.63
CA ALA A 117 10.05 -12.37 -10.77
C ALA A 117 10.38 -12.75 -12.22
N GLN A 118 9.43 -13.38 -12.94
CA GLN A 118 9.58 -13.67 -14.37
C GLN A 118 9.65 -12.38 -15.21
N LEU A 119 8.78 -11.41 -14.94
CA LEU A 119 8.76 -10.11 -15.60
C LEU A 119 10.11 -9.39 -15.43
N LEU A 120 10.70 -9.41 -14.23
CA LEU A 120 12.03 -8.85 -13.97
C LEU A 120 13.12 -9.52 -14.83
N SER A 121 13.05 -10.85 -14.96
CA SER A 121 13.98 -11.61 -15.80
C SER A 121 13.85 -11.27 -17.29
N LEU A 122 12.63 -11.05 -17.78
CA LEU A 122 12.34 -10.65 -19.15
C LEU A 122 12.75 -9.21 -19.42
N ARG A 123 12.52 -8.29 -18.48
CA ARG A 123 13.05 -6.91 -18.57
C ARG A 123 14.57 -6.89 -18.69
N SER A 124 15.25 -7.75 -17.93
CA SER A 124 16.70 -7.90 -18.07
C SER A 124 17.11 -8.44 -19.45
N ARG A 125 16.31 -9.34 -20.06
CA ARG A 125 16.52 -9.82 -21.43
C ARG A 125 16.28 -8.71 -22.46
N GLU A 126 15.20 -7.95 -22.31
CA GLU A 126 14.87 -6.80 -23.15
C GLU A 126 16.01 -5.78 -23.18
N THR A 127 16.56 -5.44 -22.00
CA THR A 127 17.73 -4.54 -21.91
C THR A 127 18.93 -5.08 -22.67
N ARG A 128 19.19 -6.40 -22.64
CA ARG A 128 20.28 -7.00 -23.43
C ARG A 128 20.02 -6.91 -24.93
N CYS A 129 18.79 -7.15 -25.37
CA CYS A 129 18.42 -7.00 -26.78
C CYS A 129 18.57 -5.56 -27.26
N GLN A 130 18.13 -4.59 -26.44
CA GLN A 130 18.31 -3.16 -26.72
C GLN A 130 19.80 -2.82 -26.86
N ALA A 131 20.63 -3.21 -25.89
CA ALA A 131 22.07 -2.95 -25.94
C ALA A 131 22.75 -3.58 -27.16
N ALA A 132 22.30 -4.76 -27.62
CA ALA A 132 22.81 -5.37 -28.83
C ALA A 132 22.41 -4.61 -30.10
N CYS A 133 21.20 -4.03 -30.14
CA CYS A 133 20.78 -3.16 -31.23
C CYS A 133 21.58 -1.84 -31.26
N ASP A 134 21.82 -1.25 -30.10
CA ASP A 134 22.63 -0.03 -29.96
C ASP A 134 24.07 -0.31 -30.44
N GLN A 135 24.67 -1.43 -30.02
CA GLN A 135 25.99 -1.87 -30.51
C GLN A 135 26.02 -2.05 -32.02
N TYR A 136 24.98 -2.63 -32.63
CA TYR A 136 24.89 -2.75 -34.08
C TYR A 136 24.91 -1.38 -34.75
N HIS A 137 24.16 -0.42 -34.20
CA HIS A 137 24.09 0.94 -34.75
C HIS A 137 25.45 1.66 -34.72
N ASP A 138 26.26 1.37 -33.70
CA ASP A 138 27.61 1.95 -33.53
C ASP A 138 28.69 1.29 -34.42
N LEU A 139 28.39 0.18 -35.11
CA LEU A 139 29.34 -0.48 -36.00
C LEU A 139 29.64 0.35 -37.26
N PRO A 140 30.85 0.23 -37.85
CA PRO A 140 31.14 0.78 -39.17
C PRO A 140 30.22 0.20 -40.26
N ALA A 141 29.89 1.00 -41.28
CA ALA A 141 28.97 0.62 -42.35
C ALA A 141 29.39 -0.66 -43.08
N GLU A 142 30.69 -0.87 -43.27
CA GLU A 142 31.25 -2.04 -43.94
C GLU A 142 30.97 -3.34 -43.16
N VAL A 143 30.90 -3.25 -41.83
CA VAL A 143 30.62 -4.37 -40.92
C VAL A 143 29.12 -4.62 -40.83
N GLN A 144 28.30 -3.55 -40.80
CA GLN A 144 26.84 -3.62 -40.81
C GLN A 144 26.31 -4.29 -42.10
N ASP A 145 26.95 -4.05 -43.24
CA ASP A 145 26.50 -4.58 -44.53
C ASP A 145 26.85 -6.06 -44.75
N SER A 146 27.66 -6.65 -43.88
CA SER A 146 27.98 -8.08 -43.94
C SER A 146 26.75 -8.95 -43.64
N GLU A 147 26.63 -10.05 -44.38
CA GLU A 147 25.52 -11.00 -44.22
C GLU A 147 25.45 -11.57 -42.79
N THR A 148 26.61 -11.84 -42.18
CA THR A 148 26.72 -12.34 -40.81
C THR A 148 26.10 -11.39 -39.81
N THR A 149 26.45 -10.11 -39.87
CA THR A 149 25.98 -9.09 -38.93
C THR A 149 24.47 -8.82 -39.09
N ARG A 150 23.98 -8.81 -40.34
CA ARG A 150 22.52 -8.70 -40.60
C ARG A 150 21.74 -9.90 -40.09
N LEU A 151 22.28 -11.11 -40.22
CA LEU A 151 21.65 -12.32 -39.70
C LEU A 151 21.60 -12.33 -38.17
N GLU A 152 22.68 -11.88 -37.52
CA GLU A 152 22.74 -11.72 -36.06
C GLU A 152 21.73 -10.68 -35.56
N LEU A 153 21.67 -9.50 -36.19
CA LEU A 153 20.66 -8.49 -35.86
C LEU A 153 19.24 -9.04 -36.02
N SER A 154 18.96 -9.77 -37.11
CA SER A 154 17.65 -10.39 -37.32
C SER A 154 17.27 -11.35 -36.18
N ARG A 155 18.23 -12.12 -35.67
CA ARG A 155 18.00 -13.02 -34.51
C ARG A 155 17.73 -12.22 -33.23
N VAL A 156 18.47 -11.14 -33.00
CA VAL A 156 18.26 -10.26 -31.84
C VAL A 156 16.88 -9.62 -31.90
N LEU A 157 16.48 -9.07 -33.05
CA LEU A 157 15.17 -8.43 -33.23
C LEU A 157 14.02 -9.41 -33.01
N LYS A 158 14.09 -10.63 -33.58
CA LYS A 158 13.09 -11.68 -33.32
C LYS A 158 12.99 -12.06 -31.85
N THR A 159 14.14 -12.13 -31.17
CA THR A 159 14.18 -12.40 -29.73
C THR A 159 13.56 -11.25 -28.94
N TRP A 160 13.81 -10.01 -29.37
CA TRP A 160 13.29 -8.82 -28.72
C TRP A 160 11.77 -8.71 -28.86
N GLU A 161 11.23 -8.98 -30.06
CA GLU A 161 9.78 -9.03 -30.32
C GLU A 161 9.11 -10.07 -29.41
N SER A 162 9.62 -11.31 -29.39
CA SER A 162 9.11 -12.37 -28.49
C SER A 162 9.15 -11.95 -27.02
N VAL A 163 10.25 -11.36 -26.56
CA VAL A 163 10.38 -10.90 -25.17
C VAL A 163 9.37 -9.81 -24.85
N ARG A 164 9.12 -8.87 -25.78
CA ARG A 164 8.13 -7.80 -25.58
C ARG A 164 6.71 -8.34 -25.52
N ASP A 165 6.37 -9.32 -26.36
CA ASP A 165 5.07 -9.98 -26.33
C ASP A 165 4.87 -10.72 -24.99
N GLU A 166 5.87 -11.50 -24.56
CA GLU A 166 5.86 -12.18 -23.25
C GLU A 166 5.73 -11.17 -22.09
N ILE A 167 6.42 -10.03 -22.14
CA ILE A 167 6.29 -8.95 -21.15
C ILE A 167 4.85 -8.42 -21.11
N ASN A 168 4.25 -8.14 -22.27
CA ASN A 168 2.90 -7.59 -22.35
C ASN A 168 1.84 -8.57 -21.79
N GLU A 169 1.98 -9.85 -22.12
CA GLU A 169 1.10 -10.91 -21.60
C GLU A 169 1.23 -11.07 -20.08
N LEU A 170 2.46 -11.06 -19.56
CA LEU A 170 2.69 -11.12 -18.12
C LEU A 170 2.19 -9.88 -17.39
N GLN A 171 2.38 -8.68 -17.96
CA GLN A 171 1.84 -7.46 -17.36
C GLN A 171 0.32 -7.49 -17.28
N THR A 172 -0.34 -7.99 -18.33
CA THR A 172 -1.80 -8.19 -18.34
C THR A 172 -2.21 -9.21 -17.29
N SER A 173 -1.50 -10.34 -17.19
CA SER A 173 -1.76 -11.37 -16.19
C SER A 173 -1.56 -10.85 -14.77
N ILE A 174 -0.47 -10.15 -14.48
CA ILE A 174 -0.19 -9.53 -13.17
C ILE A 174 -1.29 -8.53 -12.80
N SER A 175 -1.75 -7.71 -13.76
CA SER A 175 -2.82 -6.72 -13.51
C SER A 175 -4.17 -7.32 -13.14
N SER A 176 -4.38 -8.61 -13.44
CA SER A 176 -5.59 -9.33 -13.06
C SER A 176 -5.60 -9.81 -11.60
N PHE A 177 -4.43 -9.88 -10.97
CA PHE A 177 -4.29 -10.21 -9.56
C PHE A 177 -4.53 -8.95 -8.70
N PRO A 178 -5.10 -9.11 -7.49
CA PRO A 178 -5.19 -8.01 -6.56
C PRO A 178 -3.78 -7.48 -6.19
N PRO A 179 -3.64 -6.17 -5.94
CA PRO A 179 -2.42 -5.60 -5.38
C PRO A 179 -2.10 -6.24 -4.01
N PRO A 180 -0.84 -6.17 -3.52
CA PRO A 180 -0.52 -6.63 -2.18
C PRO A 180 -1.24 -5.71 -1.20
N GLN A 181 -1.65 -6.25 -0.06
CA GLN A 181 -2.33 -5.44 0.95
C GLN A 181 -1.31 -4.80 1.89
N ARG A 182 -1.46 -3.50 2.15
CA ARG A 182 -0.65 -2.80 3.15
C ARG A 182 -1.36 -2.83 4.50
N ILE A 183 -0.82 -3.60 5.44
CA ILE A 183 -1.33 -3.68 6.82
C ILE A 183 -0.47 -2.82 7.73
N LEU A 184 -1.10 -1.88 8.46
CA LEU A 184 -0.40 -1.08 9.45
C LEU A 184 -0.10 -1.93 10.69
N LEU A 185 1.12 -1.86 11.20
CA LEU A 185 1.50 -2.56 12.42
C LEU A 185 1.06 -1.75 13.62
N ALA A 186 -0.05 -2.14 14.24
CA ALA A 186 -0.35 -1.71 15.60
C ALA A 186 0.80 -2.21 16.51
N PRO A 187 1.47 -1.34 17.28
CA PRO A 187 2.36 -1.83 18.33
C PRO A 187 1.51 -2.71 19.25
N GLU A 188 2.04 -3.87 19.66
CA GLU A 188 1.44 -4.65 20.75
C GLU A 188 1.08 -3.64 21.85
N ALA A 189 -0.21 -3.46 22.08
CA ALA A 189 -0.67 -2.54 23.09
C ALA A 189 0.10 -2.88 24.36
N LYS A 190 0.82 -1.92 24.95
CA LYS A 190 1.20 -2.06 26.36
C LYS A 190 -0.13 -2.18 27.10
N LEU A 191 -0.54 -3.42 27.34
CA LEU A 191 -1.70 -3.80 28.12
C LEU A 191 -1.41 -3.34 29.55
N VAL A 192 -1.62 -2.06 29.82
CA VAL A 192 -1.58 -1.54 31.18
C VAL A 192 -2.99 -1.69 31.72
N SER A 193 -3.17 -2.69 32.58
CA SER A 193 -4.34 -2.81 33.43
C SER A 193 -4.61 -1.47 34.13
N ALA A 194 -5.88 -1.06 34.20
CA ALA A 194 -6.33 0.17 34.85
C ALA A 194 -5.59 0.45 36.17
N PRO A 195 -5.30 1.72 36.52
CA PRO A 195 -4.90 2.04 37.87
C PRO A 195 -6.01 1.55 38.80
N GLY A 196 -5.65 0.70 39.77
CA GLY A 196 -6.61 0.10 40.68
C GLY A 196 -7.40 1.18 41.45
N MET A 197 -8.70 0.93 41.56
CA MET A 197 -9.72 1.50 42.46
C MET A 197 -9.65 3.00 42.75
#